data_AF-A0AA88H4R5-F1
#
_entry.id   AF-A0AA88H4R5-F1
#
_cell.length_a   1.000
_cell.length_b   1.000
_cell.length_c   1.000
_cell.angle_alpha   90.00
_cell.angle_beta   90.00
_cell.angle_gamma   90.00
#
_symmetry.space_group_name_H-M   'P 1'
#
loop_
_entity.id
_entity.type
_entity.pdbx_description
1 polymer ?
#
loop_
_entity_poly.entity_id
_entity_poly.type
_entity_poly.pdbx_seq_one_letter_code
_entity_poly.pdbx_strand_id
1 'polypeptide(L)'
;MCDEEFALVFEQVKELSDKIQLAVEVPRITQRQVYRNNPTHTMPEEYYRRVVFIPMLDSVISDLKSRFSRDTLNSFRFTVLLPSNIVNCTDDLLQSSVKEIPSIYGQLLGLTVSSTRATLILAEVHVWRSRQAPISLCQLTS
;
A
#
# COMPACT_ATOMS: atom_id res chain seq x y z
N MET A 1 26.99 0.46 5.20
CA MET A 1 25.78 0.01 4.48
C MET A 1 24.70 1.08 4.42
N CYS A 2 23.88 1.33 5.43
CA CYS A 2 22.76 2.30 5.27
C CYS A 2 23.22 3.75 5.03
N ASP A 3 24.38 4.12 5.58
CA ASP A 3 24.98 5.44 5.37
C ASP A 3 25.54 5.64 3.95
N GLU A 4 26.07 4.59 3.33
CA GLU A 4 26.62 4.65 1.96
C GLU A 4 25.49 4.78 0.94
N GLU A 5 24.38 4.05 1.14
CA GLU A 5 23.19 4.15 0.29
C GLU A 5 22.54 5.54 0.37
N PHE A 6 22.48 6.12 1.58
CA PHE A 6 21.96 7.48 1.73
C PHE A 6 22.88 8.51 1.07
N ALA A 7 24.20 8.34 1.16
CA ALA A 7 25.15 9.25 0.52
C ALA A 7 24.96 9.31 -1.00
N LEU A 8 24.72 8.16 -1.65
CA LEU A 8 24.43 8.10 -3.09
C LEU A 8 23.14 8.86 -3.44
N VAL A 9 22.07 8.66 -2.67
CA VAL A 9 20.79 9.37 -2.88
C VAL A 9 20.97 10.87 -2.64
N PHE A 10 21.73 11.24 -1.61
CA PHE A 10 21.98 12.65 -1.28
C PHE A 10 22.84 13.35 -2.34
N GLU A 11 23.81 12.66 -2.94
CA GLU A 11 24.61 13.16 -4.06
C GLU A 11 23.73 13.46 -5.28
N GLN A 12 22.83 12.55 -5.65
CA GLN A 12 21.86 12.79 -6.73
C GLN A 12 20.95 14.00 -6.44
N VAL A 13 20.48 14.14 -5.20
CA VAL A 13 19.68 15.31 -4.80
C VAL A 13 20.50 16.59 -4.90
N LYS A 14 21.78 16.56 -4.52
CA LYS A 14 22.69 17.70 -4.62
C LYS A 14 22.91 18.11 -6.07
N GLU A 15 23.17 17.16 -6.98
CA GLU A 15 23.27 17.43 -8.42
C GLU A 15 21.99 18.06 -9.00
N LEU A 16 20.82 17.58 -8.59
CA LEU A 16 19.53 18.14 -9.01
C LEU A 16 19.32 19.55 -8.44
N SER A 17 19.71 19.77 -7.19
CA SER A 17 19.63 21.07 -6.53
C SER A 17 20.51 22.10 -7.24
N ASP A 18 21.74 21.71 -7.61
CA ASP A 18 22.68 22.56 -8.35
C ASP A 18 22.15 22.92 -9.73
N LYS A 19 21.50 21.98 -10.45
CA LYS A 19 20.82 22.25 -11.73
C LYS A 19 19.70 23.27 -11.61
N ILE A 20 19.00 23.30 -10.49
CA ILE A 20 17.86 24.19 -10.21
C ILE A 20 18.33 25.48 -9.52
N GLN A 21 19.64 25.62 -9.23
CA GLN A 21 20.23 26.73 -8.46
C GLN A 21 19.62 26.90 -7.07
N LEU A 22 19.21 25.79 -6.45
CA LEU A 22 18.68 25.75 -5.09
C LEU A 22 19.80 25.33 -4.13
N ALA A 23 19.99 26.04 -3.03
CA ALA A 23 20.90 25.61 -1.97
C ALA A 23 20.22 24.54 -1.10
N VAL A 24 20.90 23.40 -0.87
CA VAL A 24 20.43 22.37 0.05
C VAL A 24 20.75 22.80 1.49
N GLU A 25 19.83 23.55 2.07
CA GLU A 25 19.90 23.99 3.46
C GLU A 25 18.92 23.23 4.36
N VAL A 26 19.21 23.23 5.65
CA VAL A 26 18.29 22.68 6.66
C VAL A 26 17.12 23.65 6.80
N PRO A 27 15.86 23.18 6.75
CA PRO A 27 14.70 24.03 6.91
C PRO A 27 14.69 24.67 8.31
N ARG A 28 13.98 25.79 8.46
CA ARG A 28 13.86 26.46 9.76
C ARG A 28 13.31 25.50 10.82
N ILE A 29 14.12 25.23 11.85
CA ILE A 29 13.75 24.37 12.98
C ILE A 29 13.10 25.22 14.08
N THR A 30 11.92 24.83 14.56
CA THR A 30 11.26 25.48 15.70
C THR A 30 11.76 24.88 17.01
N GLN A 31 12.02 25.71 18.03
CA GLN A 31 12.50 25.23 19.33
C GLN A 31 11.52 24.33 20.07
N ARG A 32 10.21 24.46 19.78
CA ARG A 32 9.17 23.62 20.34
C ARG A 32 8.53 22.79 19.22
N GLN A 33 8.74 21.48 19.26
CA GLN A 33 7.97 20.49 18.51
C GLN A 33 7.47 19.44 19.51
N VAL A 34 6.19 19.05 19.38
CA VAL A 34 5.54 18.10 20.31
C VAL A 34 5.62 16.66 19.80
N TYR A 35 5.58 16.48 18.48
CA TYR A 35 5.46 15.17 17.85
C TYR A 35 6.76 14.65 17.23
N ARG A 36 7.81 15.47 17.19
CA ARG A 36 9.09 15.11 16.58
C ARG A 36 10.27 15.73 17.33
N ASN A 37 11.30 14.94 17.57
CA ASN A 37 12.56 15.44 18.14
C ASN A 37 13.37 16.15 17.06
N ASN A 38 14.05 17.23 17.44
CA ASN A 38 15.05 17.89 16.60
C ASN A 38 16.43 17.28 16.86
N PRO A 39 16.92 16.35 16.02
CA PRO A 39 18.23 15.79 16.20
C PRO A 39 19.30 16.87 16.03
N THR A 40 20.33 16.82 16.86
CA THR A 40 21.57 17.57 16.63
C THR A 40 22.15 17.17 15.28
N HIS A 41 22.59 18.14 14.50
CA HIS A 41 23.10 17.94 13.15
C HIS A 41 24.29 18.86 12.94
N THR A 42 25.35 18.32 12.33
CA THR A 42 26.54 19.10 11.97
C THR A 42 26.48 19.53 10.50
N MET A 43 25.82 18.71 9.67
CA MET A 43 25.68 18.92 8.23
C MET A 43 24.23 18.72 7.79
N PRO A 44 23.78 19.39 6.71
CA PRO A 44 22.43 19.18 6.15
C PRO A 44 22.12 17.72 5.81
N GLU A 45 23.12 17.00 5.31
CA GLU A 45 23.03 15.56 5.01
C GLU A 45 22.59 14.74 6.24
N GLU A 46 23.22 14.97 7.39
CA GLU A 46 22.91 14.26 8.63
C GLU A 46 21.49 14.57 9.12
N TYR A 47 21.03 15.81 8.93
CA TYR A 47 19.67 16.23 9.24
C TYR A 47 18.65 15.47 8.38
N TYR A 48 18.79 15.51 7.05
CA TYR A 48 17.85 14.86 6.14
C TYR A 48 17.85 13.33 6.31
N ARG A 49 18.99 12.72 6.62
CA ARG A 49 19.07 11.29 6.95
C ARG A 49 18.19 10.95 8.16
N ARG A 50 18.36 11.66 9.28
CA ARG A 50 17.65 11.38 10.53
C ARG A 50 16.18 11.77 10.49
N VAL A 51 15.85 12.87 9.82
CA VAL A 51 14.51 13.46 9.83
C VAL A 51 13.67 12.99 8.64
N VAL A 52 14.23 12.46 7.57
CA VAL A 52 13.43 12.03 6.42
C VAL A 52 13.68 10.57 6.10
N PHE A 53 14.94 10.20 5.87
CA PHE A 53 15.29 8.90 5.35
C PHE A 53 14.95 7.75 6.30
N ILE A 54 15.44 7.80 7.56
CA ILE A 54 15.18 6.73 8.54
C ILE A 54 13.68 6.55 8.80
N PRO A 55 12.91 7.61 9.13
CA PRO A 55 11.47 7.45 9.42
C PRO A 55 10.66 6.97 8.22
N MET A 56 11.09 7.32 6.99
CA MET A 56 10.48 6.79 5.77
C MET A 56 10.77 5.30 5.60
N LEU A 57 12.00 4.84 5.87
CA LEU A 57 12.30 3.40 5.81
C LEU A 57 11.52 2.62 6.86
N ASP A 58 11.41 3.16 8.08
CA ASP A 58 10.60 2.56 9.14
C ASP A 58 9.12 2.45 8.74
N SER A 59 8.56 3.47 8.09
CA SER A 59 7.18 3.42 7.61
C SER A 59 6.98 2.38 6.51
N VAL A 60 7.90 2.29 5.54
CA VAL A 60 7.85 1.28 4.49
C VAL A 60 7.94 -0.14 5.08
N ILE A 61 8.84 -0.36 6.04
CA ILE A 61 8.96 -1.65 6.73
C ILE A 61 7.68 -1.97 7.50
N SER A 62 7.12 -1.00 8.21
CA SER A 62 5.85 -1.16 8.94
C SER A 62 4.70 -1.50 7.99
N ASP A 63 4.60 -0.82 6.86
CA ASP A 63 3.59 -1.07 5.85
C ASP A 63 3.72 -2.48 5.26
N LEU A 64 4.94 -2.93 4.95
CA LEU A 64 5.17 -4.29 4.49
C LEU A 64 4.77 -5.32 5.55
N LYS A 65 5.14 -5.11 6.81
CA LYS A 65 4.76 -6.01 7.91
C LYS A 65 3.25 -6.08 8.12
N SER A 66 2.55 -4.95 7.99
CA SER A 66 1.10 -4.87 8.11
C SER A 66 0.39 -5.57 6.94
N ARG A 67 0.80 -5.26 5.71
CA ARG A 67 0.20 -5.82 4.48
C ARG A 67 0.47 -7.31 4.30
N PHE A 68 1.65 -7.78 4.69
CA PHE A 68 2.04 -9.19 4.61
C PHE A 68 2.01 -9.88 5.97
N SER A 69 1.17 -9.38 6.89
CA SER A 69 0.97 -10.05 8.17
C SER A 69 0.42 -11.46 7.95
N ARG A 70 0.64 -12.35 8.92
CA ARG A 70 0.15 -13.72 8.86
C ARG A 70 -1.37 -13.75 8.69
N ASP A 71 -2.09 -12.82 9.31
CA ASP A 71 -3.55 -12.72 9.23
C ASP A 71 -3.98 -12.31 7.82
N THR A 72 -3.32 -11.31 7.23
CA THR A 72 -3.56 -10.90 5.83
C THR A 72 -3.24 -12.04 4.87
N LEU A 73 -2.14 -12.77 5.09
CA LEU A 73 -1.77 -13.92 4.26
C LEU A 73 -2.76 -15.08 4.40
N ASN A 74 -3.24 -15.34 5.62
CA ASN A 74 -4.26 -16.34 5.89
C ASN A 74 -5.59 -16.00 5.22
N SER A 75 -5.94 -14.71 5.09
CA SER A 75 -7.15 -14.32 4.38
C SER A 75 -7.17 -14.73 2.91
N PHE A 76 -6.00 -14.85 2.26
CA PHE A 76 -5.94 -15.38 0.89
C PHE A 76 -6.36 -16.85 0.80
N ARG A 77 -6.32 -17.62 1.90
CA ARG A 77 -6.84 -19.00 1.93
C ARG A 77 -8.36 -19.05 1.85
N PHE A 78 -9.06 -17.97 2.17
CA PHE A 78 -10.52 -17.89 2.00
C PHE A 78 -10.96 -17.81 0.53
N THR A 79 -10.03 -17.73 -0.42
CA THR A 79 -10.35 -17.88 -1.85
C THR A 79 -11.00 -19.23 -2.19
N VAL A 80 -10.84 -20.26 -1.34
CA VAL A 80 -11.57 -21.54 -1.43
C VAL A 80 -13.07 -21.37 -1.20
N LEU A 81 -13.50 -20.36 -0.45
CA LEU A 81 -14.92 -20.06 -0.21
C LEU A 81 -15.57 -19.31 -1.37
N LEU A 82 -14.80 -18.92 -2.40
CA LEU A 82 -15.36 -18.22 -3.55
C LEU A 82 -16.20 -19.19 -4.41
N PRO A 83 -17.49 -18.87 -4.66
CA PRO A 83 -18.34 -19.72 -5.48
C PRO A 83 -17.84 -19.78 -6.92
N SER A 84 -17.73 -20.98 -7.48
CA SER A 84 -17.26 -21.22 -8.85
C SER A 84 -18.08 -20.46 -9.90
N ASN A 85 -19.34 -20.14 -9.60
CA ASN A 85 -20.23 -19.37 -10.45
C ASN A 85 -19.74 -17.92 -10.67
N ILE A 86 -18.94 -17.33 -9.77
CA ILE A 86 -18.35 -15.99 -9.97
C ILE A 86 -17.41 -15.97 -11.18
N VAL A 87 -16.73 -17.09 -11.46
CA VAL A 87 -15.80 -17.24 -12.58
C VAL A 87 -16.53 -17.26 -13.92
N ASN A 88 -17.66 -17.97 -13.98
CA ASN A 88 -18.40 -18.22 -15.21
C ASN A 88 -19.52 -17.21 -15.48
N CYS A 89 -19.75 -16.27 -14.56
CA CYS A 89 -20.83 -15.28 -14.71
C CYS A 89 -20.49 -14.23 -15.79
N THR A 90 -21.47 -13.80 -16.58
CA THR A 90 -21.28 -12.67 -17.51
C THR A 90 -21.14 -11.36 -16.73
N ASP A 91 -20.42 -10.38 -17.31
CA ASP A 91 -20.16 -9.10 -16.64
C ASP A 91 -21.46 -8.34 -16.31
N ASP A 92 -22.45 -8.40 -17.22
CA ASP A 92 -23.74 -7.75 -17.05
C ASP A 92 -24.53 -8.28 -15.85
N LEU A 93 -24.51 -9.60 -15.62
CA LEU A 93 -25.18 -10.24 -14.48
C LEU A 93 -24.46 -9.98 -13.16
N LEU A 94 -23.14 -9.80 -13.21
CA LEU A 94 -22.34 -9.45 -12.05
C LEU A 94 -22.64 -8.00 -11.63
N GLN A 95 -22.69 -7.08 -12.58
CA GLN A 95 -22.99 -5.67 -12.34
C GLN A 95 -24.40 -5.47 -11.76
N SER A 96 -25.41 -6.22 -12.22
CA SER A 96 -26.75 -6.15 -11.63
C SER A 96 -26.77 -6.68 -10.20
N SER A 97 -26.17 -7.84 -9.95
CA SER A 97 -26.12 -8.46 -8.62
C SER A 97 -25.36 -7.60 -7.61
N VAL A 98 -24.21 -7.03 -7.99
CA VAL A 98 -23.38 -6.21 -7.09
C VAL A 98 -24.02 -4.86 -6.76
N LYS A 99 -24.93 -4.34 -7.60
CA LYS A 99 -25.73 -3.16 -7.25
C LYS A 99 -26.75 -3.44 -6.15
N GLU A 100 -27.23 -4.67 -6.03
CA GLU A 100 -28.23 -5.06 -5.03
C GLU A 100 -27.61 -5.43 -3.67
N ILE A 101 -26.38 -5.97 -3.67
CA ILE A 101 -25.68 -6.42 -2.45
C ILE A 101 -25.57 -5.34 -1.36
N PRO A 102 -25.18 -4.08 -1.65
CA PRO A 102 -25.13 -3.02 -0.64
C PRO A 102 -26.49 -2.69 -0.03
N SER A 103 -27.58 -2.86 -0.78
CA SER A 103 -28.95 -2.63 -0.29
C SER A 103 -29.37 -3.72 0.72
N ILE A 104 -29.01 -4.98 0.46
CA ILE A 104 -29.44 -6.13 1.26
C ILE A 104 -28.50 -6.38 2.45
N TYR A 105 -27.18 -6.34 2.20
CA TYR A 105 -26.15 -6.72 3.19
C TYR A 105 -25.31 -5.53 3.68
N GLY A 106 -25.67 -4.30 3.29
CA GLY A 106 -24.88 -3.11 3.62
C GLY A 106 -24.69 -2.88 5.12
N GLN A 107 -25.70 -3.19 5.93
CA GLN A 107 -25.59 -3.09 7.39
C GLN A 107 -24.67 -4.17 7.99
N LEU A 108 -24.74 -5.41 7.46
CA LEU A 108 -23.95 -6.54 7.93
C LEU A 108 -22.46 -6.39 7.58
N LEU A 109 -22.17 -5.90 6.37
CA LEU A 109 -20.82 -5.73 5.86
C LEU A 109 -20.20 -4.37 6.23
N GLY A 110 -20.91 -3.54 7.00
CA GLY A 110 -20.45 -2.19 7.36
C GLY A 110 -20.31 -1.23 6.17
N LEU A 111 -21.01 -1.49 5.06
CA LEU A 111 -20.90 -0.80 3.77
C LEU A 111 -21.85 0.41 3.63
N THR A 112 -22.10 1.14 4.72
CA THR A 112 -23.10 2.23 4.84
C THR A 112 -22.88 3.51 3.99
N VAL A 113 -21.89 3.55 3.08
CA VAL A 113 -21.67 4.68 2.13
C VAL A 113 -21.77 4.13 0.70
N SER A 114 -22.85 4.51 0.02
CA SER A 114 -23.50 3.68 -1.01
C SER A 114 -22.83 3.65 -2.40
N SER A 115 -22.04 4.65 -2.81
CA SER A 115 -21.55 4.74 -4.20
C SER A 115 -20.11 4.26 -4.41
N THR A 116 -19.22 4.44 -3.43
CA THR A 116 -17.79 4.09 -3.52
C THR A 116 -17.49 2.65 -3.10
N ARG A 117 -18.44 1.94 -2.49
CA ARG A 117 -18.23 0.57 -1.98
C ARG A 117 -18.73 -0.53 -2.91
N ALA A 118 -19.74 -0.24 -3.73
CA ALA A 118 -20.14 -1.15 -4.82
C ALA A 118 -19.00 -1.32 -5.85
N THR A 119 -18.30 -0.23 -6.17
CA THR A 119 -17.11 -0.26 -7.03
C THR A 119 -15.96 -1.03 -6.39
N LEU A 120 -15.81 -0.99 -5.06
CA LEU A 120 -14.84 -1.82 -4.34
C LEU A 120 -15.18 -3.32 -4.44
N ILE A 121 -16.44 -3.70 -4.28
CA ILE A 121 -16.87 -5.09 -4.45
C ILE A 121 -16.62 -5.54 -5.89
N LEU A 122 -16.98 -4.73 -6.89
CA LEU A 122 -16.69 -5.02 -8.29
C LEU A 122 -15.19 -5.19 -8.53
N ALA A 123 -14.37 -4.28 -8.02
CA ALA A 123 -12.92 -4.34 -8.15
C ALA A 123 -12.35 -5.61 -7.52
N GLU A 124 -12.80 -5.98 -6.32
CA GLU A 124 -12.39 -7.23 -5.67
C GLU A 124 -12.81 -8.46 -6.47
N VAL A 125 -14.05 -8.50 -6.98
CA VAL A 125 -14.51 -9.63 -7.81
C VAL A 125 -13.69 -9.73 -9.10
N HIS A 126 -13.36 -8.62 -9.75
CA HIS A 126 -12.43 -8.60 -10.89
C HIS A 126 -11.03 -9.10 -10.52
N VAL A 127 -10.50 -8.68 -9.38
CA VAL A 127 -9.20 -9.15 -8.86
C VAL A 127 -9.27 -10.67 -8.60
N TRP A 128 -10.33 -11.19 -8.01
CA TRP A 128 -10.50 -12.62 -7.77
C TRP A 128 -10.59 -13.43 -9.06
N ARG A 129 -11.32 -12.95 -10.07
CA ARG A 129 -11.35 -13.55 -11.41
C ARG A 129 -9.97 -13.64 -12.03
N SER A 130 -9.16 -12.60 -11.91
CA SER A 130 -7.80 -12.58 -12.45
C SER A 130 -6.83 -13.53 -11.73
N ARG A 131 -7.11 -13.87 -10.47
CA ARG A 131 -6.21 -14.64 -9.60
C ARG A 131 -6.51 -16.13 -9.57
N GLN A 132 -7.73 -16.56 -9.91
CA GLN A 132 -8.03 -17.98 -10.09
C GLN A 132 -7.46 -18.46 -11.43
N ALA A 133 -6.19 -18.90 -11.42
CA ALA A 133 -5.69 -19.79 -12.46
C ALA A 133 -6.52 -21.08 -12.44
N PRO A 134 -6.81 -21.70 -13.60
CA PRO A 134 -7.58 -22.93 -13.65
C PRO A 134 -6.85 -23.99 -12.81
N ILE A 135 -7.57 -24.54 -11.83
CA ILE A 135 -7.11 -25.58 -10.89
C ILE A 135 -6.59 -26.84 -11.64
N SER A 136 -6.81 -26.93 -12.95
CA SER A 136 -6.32 -28.01 -13.82
C SER A 136 -4.79 -28.11 -13.94
N LEU A 137 -4.00 -27.10 -13.57
CA LEU A 137 -2.53 -27.18 -13.63
C LEU A 137 -1.87 -27.76 -12.37
N CYS A 138 -2.61 -27.93 -11.27
CA CYS A 138 -2.05 -28.48 -10.02
C CYS A 138 -2.24 -30.00 -9.87
N GLN A 139 -2.89 -30.69 -10.82
CA GLN A 139 -3.08 -32.16 -10.75
C GLN A 139 -2.06 -32.99 -11.53
N LEU A 140 -1.00 -32.37 -12.09
CA LEU A 140 0.02 -33.06 -12.89
C LEU A 140 1.43 -32.93 -12.31
N THR A 141 1.59 -33.15 -11.00
CA THR A 141 2.87 -33.59 -10.44
C THR A 141 2.60 -34.45 -9.21
N SER A 142 2.46 -35.77 -9.43
CA SER A 142 2.64 -36.79 -8.39
C SER A 142 3.64 -37.83 -8.91
#